data_AF-A0A0V1NBJ9-F1
#
_entry.id   AF-A0A0V1NBJ9-F1
#
_cell.length_a   1.000
_cell.length_b   1.000
_cell.length_c   1.000
_cell.angle_alpha   90.00
_cell.angle_beta   90.00
_cell.angle_gamma   90.00
#
_symmetry.space_group_name_H-M   'P 1'
#
loop_
_entity.id
_entity.type
_entity.pdbx_description
1 polymer ?
#
loop_
_entity_poly.entity_id
_entity_poly.type
_entity_poly.pdbx_seq_one_letter_code
_entity_poly.pdbx_strand_id
1 'polypeptide(L)'
;MSFSKKYLINCVRRILILWAYFPSILQATSKCQNAGGAAPAQSNGRILVEGAAANWAGSPGAVTADNGHSFAKALEHVIAVNGNNKFISYNNHPPDVPKVKTKSNSK
;
A
#
# COMPACT_ATOMS: atom_id res chain seq x y z
N MET A 1 0.97 32.38 41.07
CA MET A 1 1.52 32.21 39.70
C MET A 1 0.50 32.71 38.68
N SER A 2 0.83 33.77 37.92
CA SER A 2 -0.09 34.49 37.02
C SER A 2 -0.68 33.59 35.92
N PHE A 3 -1.92 33.89 35.51
CA PHE A 3 -2.69 33.16 34.48
C PHE A 3 -1.91 33.02 33.16
N SER A 4 -1.19 34.08 32.76
CA SER A 4 -0.34 34.09 31.57
C SER A 4 0.79 33.04 31.62
N LYS A 5 1.39 32.83 32.80
CA LYS A 5 2.46 31.84 32.98
C LYS A 5 1.94 30.40 32.86
N LYS A 6 0.70 30.14 33.31
CA LYS A 6 0.04 28.83 33.16
C LYS A 6 -0.33 28.52 31.71
N TYR A 7 -0.74 29.55 30.96
CA TYR A 7 -1.05 29.43 29.52
C TYR A 7 0.21 29.14 28.70
N LEU A 8 1.30 29.89 28.96
CA LEU A 8 2.59 29.67 28.33
C LEU A 8 3.11 28.23 28.53
N ILE A 9 3.06 27.72 29.76
CA ILE A 9 3.50 26.35 30.09
C ILE A 9 2.65 25.31 29.35
N ASN A 10 1.34 25.52 29.23
CA ASN A 10 0.47 24.63 28.46
C ASN A 10 0.79 24.64 26.96
N CYS A 11 1.02 25.82 26.37
CA CYS A 11 1.40 25.94 24.97
C CYS A 11 2.74 25.24 24.68
N VAL A 12 3.77 25.46 25.50
CA VAL A 12 5.08 24.81 25.33
C VAL A 12 4.95 23.29 25.45
N ARG A 13 4.19 22.79 26.43
CA ARG A 13 3.95 21.35 26.60
C ARG A 13 3.24 20.72 25.39
N ARG A 14 2.27 21.41 24.80
CA ARG A 14 1.55 20.94 23.59
C ARG A 14 2.48 20.87 22.37
N ILE A 15 3.36 21.86 22.19
CA ILE A 15 4.33 21.91 21.10
C ILE A 15 5.36 20.77 21.23
N LEU A 16 5.87 20.52 22.43
CA LEU A 16 6.83 19.43 22.68
C LEU A 16 6.21 18.05 22.43
N ILE A 17 4.95 17.85 22.82
CA ILE A 17 4.20 16.64 22.51
C ILE A 17 4.10 16.48 20.99
N LEU A 18 3.63 17.52 20.27
CA LEU A 18 3.49 17.45 18.82
C LEU A 18 4.83 17.10 18.14
N TRP A 19 5.93 17.72 18.57
CA TRP A 19 7.26 17.49 18.02
C TRP A 19 7.80 16.07 18.29
N ALA A 20 7.48 15.46 19.44
CA ALA A 20 7.89 14.09 19.76
C ALA A 20 7.09 13.03 18.97
N TYR A 21 5.83 13.31 18.63
CA TYR A 21 4.96 12.37 17.91
C TYR A 21 5.03 12.52 16.38
N PHE A 22 5.45 13.67 15.83
CA PHE A 22 5.51 13.91 14.38
C PHE A 22 6.61 13.17 13.58
N PRO A 23 7.85 12.93 14.07
CA PRO A 23 8.91 12.37 13.22
C PRO A 23 8.61 10.95 12.74
N SER A 24 7.77 10.20 13.47
CA SER A 24 7.46 8.80 13.17
C SER A 24 6.51 8.60 11.98
N ILE A 25 5.80 9.63 11.53
CA ILE A 25 4.75 9.50 10.48
C ILE A 25 5.30 9.85 9.08
N LEU A 26 6.40 10.60 8.97
CA LEU A 26 6.94 11.05 7.68
C LEU A 26 7.82 10.03 6.93
N GLN A 27 8.13 8.87 7.52
CA GLN A 27 9.04 7.88 6.91
C GLN A 27 8.39 6.54 6.55
N ALA A 28 7.07 6.49 6.39
CA ALA A 28 6.43 5.31 5.82
C ALA A 28 6.70 5.23 4.31
N THR A 29 7.91 4.82 3.91
CA THR A 29 8.14 4.32 2.56
C THR A 29 7.57 2.90 2.52
N SER A 30 6.46 2.68 1.82
CA SER A 30 5.92 1.34 1.58
C SER A 30 6.83 0.58 0.62
N LYS A 31 7.99 0.12 1.11
CA LYS A 31 8.75 -0.89 0.41
C LYS A 31 8.02 -2.21 0.63
N CYS A 32 7.30 -2.68 -0.38
CA CYS A 32 6.77 -4.05 -0.42
C CYS A 32 7.96 -4.99 -0.47
N GLN A 33 8.47 -5.39 0.70
CA GLN A 33 9.59 -6.29 0.87
C GLN A 33 9.14 -7.46 1.74
N ASN A 34 9.62 -8.66 1.42
CA ASN A 34 9.54 -9.79 2.35
C ASN A 34 10.52 -9.57 3.51
N ALA A 35 10.50 -10.46 4.52
CA ALA A 35 11.39 -10.38 5.69
C ALA A 35 12.90 -10.37 5.34
N GLY A 36 13.27 -10.79 4.12
CA GLY A 36 14.63 -10.76 3.60
C GLY A 36 14.97 -9.54 2.73
N GLY A 37 14.10 -8.52 2.65
CA GLY A 37 14.35 -7.31 1.88
C GLY A 37 14.16 -7.44 0.35
N ALA A 38 13.73 -8.61 -0.13
CA ALA A 38 13.42 -8.83 -1.55
C ALA A 38 11.97 -8.46 -1.85
N ALA A 39 11.67 -8.06 -3.09
CA ALA A 39 10.29 -7.91 -3.53
C ALA A 39 9.53 -9.24 -3.31
N PRO A 40 8.33 -9.23 -2.72
CA PRO A 40 7.56 -10.45 -2.55
C PRO A 40 7.25 -11.04 -3.92
N ALA A 41 7.84 -12.20 -4.22
CA ALA A 41 7.67 -12.92 -5.48
C ALA A 41 6.70 -14.12 -5.35
N GLN A 42 5.91 -14.17 -4.27
CA GLN A 42 4.93 -15.23 -4.08
C GLN A 42 3.71 -14.93 -4.95
N SER A 43 3.37 -15.86 -5.84
CA SER A 43 2.14 -15.81 -6.65
C SER A 43 0.87 -15.88 -5.80
N ASN A 44 1.00 -16.32 -4.55
CA ASN A 44 -0.09 -16.50 -3.61
C ASN A 44 -0.08 -15.30 -2.66
N GLY A 45 -1.07 -14.41 -2.79
CA GLY A 45 -1.26 -13.30 -1.88
C GLY A 45 -1.79 -13.76 -0.52
N ARG A 46 -2.10 -12.79 0.35
CA ARG A 46 -2.92 -13.04 1.54
C ARG A 46 -4.31 -12.46 1.37
N ILE A 47 -5.32 -13.14 1.89
CA ILE A 47 -6.72 -12.73 1.82
C ILE A 47 -7.30 -12.56 3.22
N LEU A 48 -8.29 -11.67 3.33
CA LEU A 48 -9.14 -11.57 4.52
C LEU A 48 -10.26 -12.59 4.36
N VAL A 49 -10.39 -13.49 5.33
CA VAL A 49 -11.43 -14.51 5.35
C VAL A 49 -12.47 -14.12 6.39
N GLU A 50 -13.75 -14.19 6.01
CA GLU A 50 -14.86 -13.92 6.93
C GLU A 50 -14.75 -14.80 8.19
N GLY A 51 -14.96 -14.22 9.37
CA GLY A 51 -14.84 -14.90 10.66
C GLY A 51 -13.40 -15.01 11.22
N ALA A 52 -12.37 -14.72 10.43
CA ALA A 52 -11.00 -14.59 10.92
C ALA A 52 -10.73 -13.14 11.37
N ALA A 53 -11.03 -12.83 12.64
CA ALA A 53 -10.72 -11.53 13.19
C ALA A 53 -9.22 -11.19 13.01
N ALA A 54 -8.94 -10.17 12.21
CA ALA A 54 -7.61 -9.57 11.99
C ALA A 54 -6.48 -10.48 11.47
N ASN A 55 -6.76 -11.73 11.08
CA ASN A 55 -5.75 -12.65 10.58
C ASN A 55 -5.80 -12.80 9.07
N TRP A 56 -4.77 -12.28 8.39
CA TRP A 56 -4.54 -12.49 6.97
C TRP A 56 -4.17 -13.95 6.73
N ALA A 57 -5.04 -14.69 6.04
CA ALA A 57 -4.78 -16.07 5.64
C ALA A 57 -4.04 -16.12 4.29
N GLY A 58 -3.32 -17.21 4.02
CA GLY A 58 -2.78 -17.45 2.68
C GLY A 58 -3.91 -17.64 1.67
N SER A 59 -3.75 -17.07 0.47
CA SER A 59 -4.69 -17.28 -0.63
C SER A 59 -4.73 -18.78 -1.00
N PRO A 60 -5.93 -19.38 -1.19
CA PRO A 60 -6.08 -20.78 -1.59
C PRO A 60 -5.57 -21.06 -3.01
N GLY A 61 -5.34 -20.01 -3.81
CA GLY A 61 -4.79 -20.10 -5.16
C GLY A 61 -3.91 -18.91 -5.52
N ALA A 62 -3.18 -19.02 -6.63
CA ALA A 62 -2.37 -17.93 -7.16
C ALA A 62 -3.26 -16.77 -7.66
N VAL A 63 -2.77 -15.52 -7.53
CA VAL A 63 -3.49 -14.31 -7.95
C VAL A 63 -3.83 -14.27 -9.45
N THR A 64 -3.10 -15.06 -10.24
CA THR A 64 -3.25 -15.20 -11.68
C THR A 64 -4.18 -16.35 -12.09
N ALA A 65 -4.75 -17.11 -11.15
CA ALA A 65 -5.67 -18.18 -11.49
C ALA A 65 -7.01 -17.60 -11.95
N ASP A 66 -7.46 -18.00 -13.15
CA ASP A 66 -8.57 -17.36 -13.90
C ASP A 66 -9.86 -17.12 -13.11
N ASN A 67 -10.11 -17.85 -12.01
CA ASN A 67 -11.31 -17.70 -11.18
C ASN A 67 -11.08 -18.06 -9.70
N GLY A 68 -9.85 -17.92 -9.19
CA GLY A 68 -9.48 -18.40 -7.84
C GLY A 68 -9.94 -17.54 -6.65
N HIS A 69 -10.33 -16.28 -6.88
CA HIS A 69 -10.72 -15.29 -5.86
C HIS A 69 -11.13 -13.93 -6.48
N SER A 70 -11.57 -12.99 -5.65
CA SER A 70 -12.05 -11.65 -6.05
C SER A 70 -11.08 -10.84 -6.93
N PHE A 71 -9.76 -10.98 -6.75
CA PHE A 71 -8.77 -10.25 -7.56
C PHE A 71 -8.80 -10.64 -9.05
N ALA A 72 -8.83 -11.94 -9.37
CA ALA A 72 -8.90 -12.43 -10.74
C ALA A 72 -10.24 -12.02 -11.40
N LYS A 73 -11.34 -12.11 -10.64
CA LYS A 73 -12.66 -11.68 -11.11
C LYS A 73 -12.73 -10.19 -11.46
N ALA A 74 -12.06 -9.32 -10.70
CA ALA A 74 -11.99 -7.90 -11.01
C ALA A 74 -11.25 -7.63 -12.34
N LEU A 75 -10.33 -8.51 -12.75
CA LEU A 75 -9.53 -8.38 -13.97
C LEU A 75 -10.08 -9.19 -15.16
N GLU A 76 -11.08 -10.04 -14.97
CA GLU A 76 -11.62 -10.96 -15.98
C GLU A 76 -11.97 -10.21 -17.29
N HIS A 77 -12.66 -9.08 -17.19
CA HIS A 77 -13.01 -8.25 -18.36
C HIS A 77 -11.86 -7.36 -18.86
N VAL A 78 -10.81 -7.16 -18.07
CA VAL A 78 -9.61 -6.40 -18.51
C VAL A 78 -8.75 -7.28 -19.42
N ILE A 79 -8.59 -8.56 -19.08
CA ILE A 79 -7.72 -9.50 -19.78
C ILE A 79 -8.42 -10.29 -20.90
N ALA A 80 -9.76 -10.34 -20.89
CA ALA A 80 -10.52 -10.99 -21.94
C ALA A 80 -10.27 -10.34 -23.32
N VAL A 81 -10.28 -11.16 -24.37
CA VAL A 81 -10.18 -10.68 -25.77
C VAL A 81 -11.52 -10.08 -26.18
N ASN A 82 -11.69 -8.77 -25.97
CA ASN A 82 -12.86 -8.02 -26.40
C ASN A 82 -12.45 -6.63 -26.89
N GLY A 83 -12.85 -6.28 -28.13
CA GLY A 83 -12.51 -5.01 -28.78
C GLY A 83 -13.11 -3.77 -28.13
N ASN A 84 -14.08 -3.93 -27.23
CA ASN A 84 -14.69 -2.84 -26.47
C ASN A 84 -13.99 -2.56 -25.13
N ASN A 85 -13.00 -3.38 -24.75
CA ASN A 85 -12.29 -3.19 -23.49
C ASN A 85 -11.46 -1.89 -23.52
N LYS A 86 -11.63 -1.04 -22.50
CA LYS A 86 -10.88 0.21 -22.34
C LYS A 86 -10.24 0.25 -20.96
N PHE A 87 -8.93 0.07 -20.90
CA PHE A 87 -8.15 0.18 -19.67
C PHE A 87 -6.83 0.89 -19.94
N ILE A 88 -6.29 1.53 -18.90
CA ILE A 88 -4.96 2.16 -18.93
C ILE A 88 -4.14 1.46 -17.87
N SER A 89 -3.02 0.87 -18.26
CA SER A 89 -2.02 0.36 -17.32
C SER A 89 -0.87 1.35 -17.20
N TYR A 90 -0.32 1.46 -16.00
CA TYR A 90 0.86 2.28 -15.73
C TYR A 90 1.97 1.42 -15.14
N ASN A 91 3.18 1.60 -15.67
CA ASN A 91 4.38 1.01 -15.10
C ASN A 91 5.53 2.00 -15.29
N ASN A 92 6.37 2.17 -14.27
CA ASN A 92 7.63 2.92 -14.37
C ASN A 92 8.67 2.22 -15.27
N HIS A 93 8.40 0.98 -15.64
CA HIS A 93 9.17 0.19 -16.60
C HIS A 93 8.29 -0.26 -17.75
N PRO A 94 7.76 0.67 -18.56
CA PRO A 94 6.95 0.32 -19.72
C PRO A 94 7.84 -0.35 -20.79
N PRO A 95 7.31 -1.32 -21.55
CA PRO A 95 8.01 -1.85 -22.72
C PRO A 95 8.15 -0.74 -23.77
N ASP A 96 9.28 -0.71 -24.47
CA ASP A 96 9.51 0.09 -25.69
C ASP A 96 9.38 1.62 -25.58
N VAL A 97 9.33 2.20 -24.37
CA VAL A 97 9.44 3.67 -24.17
C VAL A 97 10.49 4.03 -23.11
N PRO A 98 11.06 5.25 -23.17
CA PRO A 98 12.09 5.67 -22.23
C PRO A 98 11.69 5.52 -20.76
N LYS A 99 12.57 4.93 -19.97
CA LYS A 99 12.34 4.63 -18.56
C LYS A 99 12.41 5.91 -17.74
N VAL A 100 11.28 6.34 -17.19
CA VAL A 100 11.23 7.49 -16.28
C VAL A 100 11.46 7.00 -14.85
N LYS A 101 12.61 7.36 -14.27
CA LYS A 101 12.92 7.06 -12.87
C LYS A 101 12.17 8.04 -11.96
N THR A 102 11.09 7.58 -11.34
CA THR A 102 10.38 8.34 -10.30
C THR A 102 10.58 7.71 -8.93
N LYS A 103 10.39 8.50 -7.86
CA LYS A 103 10.46 8.00 -6.47
C LYS A 103 9.28 7.07 -6.12
N SER A 104 8.14 7.23 -6.80
CA SER A 104 6.98 6.33 -6.67
C SER A 104 7.09 5.15 -7.62
N ASN A 105 6.67 3.97 -7.14
CA ASN A 105 6.54 2.72 -7.92
C ASN A 105 5.15 2.08 -7.73
N SER A 106 4.19 2.85 -7.20
CA SER A 106 2.83 2.38 -6.92
C SER A 106 2.11 2.01 -8.23
N LYS A 107 1.36 0.91 -8.19
CA LYS A 107 0.57 0.36 -9.29
C LYS A 107 -0.81 -0.01 -8.77
#